data_AF-A0A671V4M9-F1
#
_entry.id   AF-A0A671V4M9-F1
#
_cell.length_a   1.000
_cell.length_b   1.000
_cell.length_c   1.000
_cell.angle_alpha   90.00
_cell.angle_beta   90.00
_cell.angle_gamma   90.00
#
_symmetry.space_group_name_H-M   'P 1'
#
loop_
_entity.id
_entity.type
_entity.pdbx_description
1 polymer ?
#
loop_
_entity_poly.entity_id
_entity_poly.type
_entity_poly.pdbx_seq_one_letter_code
_entity_poly.pdbx_strand_id
1 'polypeptide(L)'
;MEMTMRFPLLLLICSLCTAQLQTESDNHIIPLGGETEAVRREPTNTTDQPQGCKQDIHAVLREMSASLAEQRVEMRHLQRENEAQAAKLELQKTEQEKQKTELKLQTTELDKQKTEVDKLKQVLQAQTAELISIKARTNVTENQVEVLKRDGEVKQVAFSASLLASGSGTLGPFNTQTPLVYRHVVTNIGNAYNPNTGFFIAPVRGAYHFEFHLHGLGHASHPSGAVLVKNGENIFIAYEHQPSYSVNPSNGVTLLLEVGDVVFMHQWTNTRIHDNQNHHTTFSGHLLFTM
;
A
#
# COMPACT_ATOMS: atom_id res chain seq x y z
N MET A 1 -43.51 -9.72 -30.62
CA MET A 1 -42.23 -10.20 -31.19
C MET A 1 -41.40 -10.67 -30.01
N GLU A 2 -41.58 -11.86 -29.44
CA GLU A 2 -41.64 -13.21 -30.03
C GLU A 2 -40.47 -13.55 -30.96
N MET A 3 -39.49 -14.26 -30.40
CA MET A 3 -38.90 -15.51 -30.92
C MET A 3 -38.21 -16.19 -29.69
N THR A 4 -38.75 -17.20 -29.01
CA THR A 4 -38.79 -18.66 -29.33
C THR A 4 -37.46 -19.15 -29.91
N MET A 5 -36.69 -20.11 -29.37
CA MET A 5 -36.95 -21.50 -28.91
C MET A 5 -35.74 -21.92 -28.02
N ARG A 6 -35.78 -22.65 -26.89
CA ARG A 6 -36.36 -23.94 -26.44
C ARG A 6 -35.73 -25.25 -26.99
N PHE A 7 -35.28 -26.08 -26.02
CA PHE A 7 -35.11 -27.56 -25.93
C PHE A 7 -33.79 -28.23 -26.39
N PRO A 8 -33.42 -29.44 -25.90
CA PRO A 8 -34.00 -30.25 -24.79
C PRO A 8 -33.01 -30.97 -23.82
N LEU A 9 -33.67 -31.51 -22.78
CA LEU A 9 -33.34 -32.51 -21.76
C LEU A 9 -33.14 -33.95 -22.33
N LEU A 10 -32.30 -34.76 -21.67
CA LEU A 10 -32.29 -36.25 -21.64
C LEU A 10 -31.46 -36.62 -20.38
N LEU A 11 -31.96 -37.03 -19.20
CA LEU A 11 -32.81 -38.13 -18.73
C LEU A 11 -32.31 -39.58 -18.98
N LEU A 12 -32.07 -40.27 -17.84
CA LEU A 12 -32.01 -41.72 -17.56
C LEU A 12 -30.84 -42.50 -18.19
N ILE A 13 -30.23 -43.50 -17.54
CA ILE A 13 -30.85 -44.68 -16.92
C ILE A 13 -30.03 -45.18 -15.71
N CYS A 14 -30.72 -45.46 -14.60
CA CYS A 14 -30.28 -46.35 -13.52
C CYS A 14 -30.35 -47.81 -13.97
N SER A 15 -29.35 -48.63 -13.65
CA SER A 15 -29.59 -50.06 -13.40
C SER A 15 -28.93 -50.48 -12.09
N LEU A 16 -29.78 -50.70 -11.09
CA LEU A 16 -29.51 -51.52 -9.92
C LEU A 16 -29.21 -52.95 -10.38
N CYS A 17 -28.23 -53.60 -9.76
CA CYS A 17 -28.26 -55.05 -9.54
C CYS A 17 -27.55 -55.36 -8.22
N THR A 18 -28.37 -55.60 -7.21
CA THR A 18 -28.06 -56.31 -5.98
C THR A 18 -27.73 -57.76 -6.28
N ALA A 19 -26.65 -58.29 -5.72
CA ALA A 19 -26.54 -59.70 -5.37
C ALA A 19 -25.66 -59.84 -4.12
N GLN A 20 -26.32 -59.96 -2.96
CA GLN A 20 -25.77 -60.69 -1.83
C GLN A 20 -25.67 -62.16 -2.23
N LEU A 21 -24.54 -62.80 -1.95
CA LEU A 21 -24.52 -64.22 -1.61
C LEU A 21 -23.42 -64.43 -0.59
N GLN A 22 -23.87 -64.89 0.57
CA GLN A 22 -23.13 -65.19 1.76
C GLN A 22 -23.20 -66.71 1.93
N THR A 23 -22.04 -67.35 2.00
CA THR A 23 -21.80 -68.70 2.51
C THR A 23 -20.30 -68.72 2.80
N GLU A 24 -19.84 -68.53 4.04
CA GLU A 24 -19.96 -69.44 5.18
C GLU A 24 -19.49 -70.85 4.80
N SER A 25 -18.25 -71.17 5.17
CA SER A 25 -17.89 -72.53 5.53
C SER A 25 -16.70 -72.48 6.48
N ASP A 26 -17.02 -72.52 7.77
CA ASP A 26 -16.19 -73.12 8.79
C ASP A 26 -15.77 -74.53 8.37
N ASN A 27 -14.53 -74.92 8.64
CA ASN A 27 -14.24 -76.33 8.81
C ASN A 27 -13.30 -76.52 9.99
N HIS A 28 -13.91 -77.05 11.05
CA HIS A 28 -13.28 -77.45 12.29
C HIS A 28 -12.74 -78.88 12.16
N ILE A 29 -11.62 -79.11 12.82
CA ILE A 29 -10.92 -80.39 12.99
C ILE A 29 -11.73 -81.30 13.92
N ILE A 30 -11.84 -82.61 13.65
CA ILE A 30 -11.84 -83.73 14.64
C ILE A 30 -11.31 -85.03 13.98
N PRO A 31 -10.64 -85.96 14.72
CA PRO A 31 -9.60 -86.87 14.22
C PRO A 31 -9.90 -88.38 14.35
N LEU A 32 -8.87 -89.19 14.01
CA LEU A 32 -8.52 -90.55 14.48
C LEU A 32 -9.41 -91.76 14.11
N GLY A 33 -8.70 -92.80 13.62
CA GLY A 33 -8.79 -94.15 14.21
C GLY A 33 -9.50 -95.22 13.37
N GLY A 34 -8.87 -96.39 13.25
CA GLY A 34 -9.54 -97.63 12.86
C GLY A 34 -8.68 -98.63 12.10
N GLU A 35 -7.92 -99.44 12.84
CA GLU A 35 -7.26 -100.68 12.41
C GLU A 35 -8.25 -101.76 11.96
N THR A 36 -7.79 -102.74 11.15
CA THR A 36 -7.87 -104.21 11.36
C THR A 36 -7.48 -104.92 10.06
N GLU A 37 -6.31 -105.58 9.97
CA GLU A 37 -6.02 -106.99 10.29
C GLU A 37 -6.78 -108.06 9.46
N ALA A 38 -6.03 -108.89 8.74
CA ALA A 38 -6.38 -110.29 8.43
C ALA A 38 -5.14 -111.16 8.09
N VAL A 39 -4.49 -111.60 9.16
CA VAL A 39 -3.85 -112.90 9.47
C VAL A 39 -3.95 -114.08 8.46
N ARG A 40 -2.76 -114.56 8.02
CA ARG A 40 -2.21 -115.95 8.09
C ARG A 40 -2.55 -117.03 7.04
N ARG A 41 -1.51 -117.63 6.43
CA ARG A 41 -1.00 -119.01 6.67
C ARG A 41 0.09 -119.43 5.65
N GLU A 42 1.29 -119.73 6.14
CA GLU A 42 2.26 -120.72 5.60
C GLU A 42 1.77 -122.16 5.91
N PRO A 43 2.46 -123.29 5.54
CA PRO A 43 3.75 -123.50 4.83
C PRO A 43 3.72 -124.62 3.74
N THR A 44 4.81 -124.84 2.98
CA THR A 44 5.63 -126.08 2.95
C THR A 44 6.60 -126.19 1.74
N ASN A 45 7.76 -126.77 2.04
CA ASN A 45 8.94 -127.03 1.21
C ASN A 45 8.69 -127.86 -0.06
N THR A 46 9.47 -127.63 -1.13
CA THR A 46 10.55 -128.56 -1.59
C THR A 46 11.34 -128.00 -2.79
N THR A 47 12.67 -128.15 -2.67
CA THR A 47 13.75 -128.30 -3.68
C THR A 47 13.47 -128.06 -5.17
N ASP A 48 14.17 -127.09 -5.77
CA ASP A 48 15.32 -127.34 -6.66
C ASP A 48 15.85 -126.04 -7.31
N GLN A 49 17.16 -125.93 -7.38
CA GLN A 49 17.91 -124.81 -7.97
C GLN A 49 18.11 -125.09 -9.48
N PRO A 50 18.12 -124.05 -10.35
CA PRO A 50 19.42 -123.64 -10.87
C PRO A 50 19.63 -122.12 -10.97
N GLN A 51 20.85 -121.76 -10.64
CA GLN A 51 21.52 -120.46 -10.74
C GLN A 51 21.37 -119.86 -12.16
N GLY A 52 20.57 -118.80 -12.32
CA GLY A 52 20.47 -118.10 -13.62
C GLY A 52 19.60 -116.84 -13.66
N CYS A 53 18.75 -116.59 -12.66
CA CYS A 53 17.78 -115.48 -12.65
C CYS A 53 18.09 -114.34 -11.65
N LYS A 54 19.18 -114.44 -10.85
CA LYS A 54 19.47 -113.46 -9.78
C LYS A 54 20.29 -112.23 -10.22
N GLN A 55 21.10 -112.30 -11.28
CA GLN A 55 21.97 -111.17 -11.66
C GLN A 55 21.23 -110.00 -12.32
N ASP A 56 20.12 -110.28 -13.01
CA ASP A 56 19.32 -109.29 -13.74
C ASP A 56 18.51 -108.38 -12.80
N ILE A 57 17.91 -108.98 -11.76
CA ILE A 57 17.15 -108.26 -10.73
C ILE A 57 18.05 -107.29 -9.95
N HIS A 58 19.31 -107.65 -9.67
CA HIS A 58 20.25 -106.78 -8.95
C HIS A 58 20.77 -105.60 -9.79
N ALA A 59 20.85 -105.75 -11.11
CA ALA A 59 21.20 -104.66 -12.02
C ALA A 59 20.07 -103.62 -12.08
N VAL A 60 18.83 -104.09 -12.28
CA VAL A 60 17.62 -103.24 -12.26
C VAL A 60 17.45 -102.55 -10.90
N LEU A 61 17.67 -103.24 -9.78
CA LEU A 61 17.59 -102.63 -8.46
C LEU A 61 18.64 -101.52 -8.27
N ARG A 62 19.84 -101.69 -8.86
CA ARG A 62 20.93 -100.70 -8.77
C ARG A 62 20.64 -99.48 -9.64
N GLU A 63 20.09 -99.67 -10.84
CA GLU A 63 19.62 -98.58 -11.70
C GLU A 63 18.43 -97.84 -11.09
N MET A 64 17.45 -98.57 -10.54
CA MET A 64 16.37 -97.97 -9.76
C MET A 64 16.90 -97.20 -8.56
N SER A 65 17.91 -97.72 -7.85
CA SER A 65 18.54 -97.02 -6.73
C SER A 65 19.29 -95.76 -7.16
N ALA A 66 19.97 -95.81 -8.31
CA ALA A 66 20.64 -94.66 -8.90
C ALA A 66 19.64 -93.59 -9.38
N SER A 67 18.55 -94.01 -10.03
CA SER A 67 17.46 -93.12 -10.47
C SER A 67 16.69 -92.52 -9.29
N LEU A 68 16.43 -93.29 -8.23
CA LEU A 68 15.86 -92.76 -6.98
C LEU A 68 16.81 -91.77 -6.30
N ALA A 69 18.13 -92.00 -6.40
CA ALA A 69 19.13 -91.09 -5.88
C ALA A 69 19.17 -89.78 -6.68
N GLU A 70 19.12 -89.84 -8.02
CA GLU A 70 19.00 -88.67 -8.90
C GLU A 70 17.73 -87.88 -8.63
N GLN A 71 16.57 -88.55 -8.56
CA GLN A 71 15.29 -87.90 -8.27
C GLN A 71 15.28 -87.26 -6.86
N ARG A 72 15.98 -87.85 -5.88
CA ARG A 72 16.20 -87.22 -4.56
C ARG A 72 17.13 -86.01 -4.60
N VAL A 73 18.08 -85.96 -5.53
CA VAL A 73 18.94 -84.79 -5.73
C VAL A 73 18.14 -83.67 -6.40
N GLU A 74 17.33 -83.99 -7.41
CA GLU A 74 16.46 -83.04 -8.10
C GLU A 74 15.36 -82.48 -7.19
N MET A 75 14.71 -83.33 -6.38
CA MET A 75 13.80 -82.86 -5.32
C MET A 75 14.49 -81.90 -4.36
N ARG A 76 15.73 -82.19 -3.96
CA ARG A 76 16.51 -81.29 -3.09
C ARG A 76 16.91 -80.00 -3.81
N HIS A 77 17.11 -80.01 -5.13
CA HIS A 77 17.35 -78.81 -5.92
C HIS A 77 16.09 -77.93 -5.99
N LEU A 78 14.96 -78.52 -6.39
CA LEU A 78 13.65 -77.86 -6.45
C LEU A 78 13.22 -77.31 -5.08
N GLN A 79 13.49 -78.05 -3.99
CA GLN A 79 13.24 -77.58 -2.63
C GLN A 79 14.04 -76.31 -2.33
N ARG A 80 15.34 -76.27 -2.67
CA ARG A 80 16.18 -75.09 -2.49
C ARG A 80 15.75 -73.92 -3.38
N GLU A 81 15.33 -74.18 -4.61
CA GLU A 81 14.79 -73.14 -5.50
C GLU A 81 13.48 -72.55 -4.97
N ASN A 82 12.58 -73.39 -4.44
CA ASN A 82 11.36 -72.94 -3.79
C ASN A 82 11.66 -72.11 -2.53
N GLU A 83 12.62 -72.54 -1.71
CA GLU A 83 13.07 -71.78 -0.53
C GLU A 83 13.70 -70.43 -0.93
N ALA A 84 14.52 -70.40 -1.99
CA ALA A 84 15.11 -69.18 -2.52
C ALA A 84 14.07 -68.23 -3.12
N GLN A 85 13.06 -68.75 -3.83
CA GLN A 85 11.94 -67.95 -4.35
C GLN A 85 11.07 -67.39 -3.22
N ALA A 86 10.79 -68.18 -2.17
CA ALA A 86 10.06 -67.73 -1.00
C ALA A 86 10.81 -66.59 -0.28
N ALA A 87 12.13 -66.72 -0.10
CA ALA A 87 12.95 -65.65 0.48
C ALA A 87 12.95 -64.37 -0.38
N LYS A 88 13.02 -64.51 -1.72
CA LYS A 88 12.94 -63.37 -2.65
C LYS A 88 11.58 -62.67 -2.59
N LEU A 89 10.50 -63.44 -2.47
CA LEU A 89 9.14 -62.90 -2.35
C LEU A 89 8.96 -62.10 -1.06
N GLU A 90 9.48 -62.59 0.07
CA GLU A 90 9.45 -61.85 1.34
C GLU A 90 10.31 -60.57 1.29
N LEU A 91 11.48 -60.60 0.64
CA LEU A 91 12.29 -59.41 0.38
C LEU A 91 11.54 -58.37 -0.46
N GLN A 92 10.80 -58.81 -1.48
CA GLN A 92 10.01 -57.91 -2.31
C GLN A 92 8.82 -57.30 -1.55
N LYS A 93 8.16 -58.10 -0.70
CA LYS A 93 7.04 -57.66 0.14
C LYS A 93 7.46 -56.62 1.18
N THR A 94 8.63 -56.81 1.79
CA THR A 94 9.22 -55.85 2.73
C THR A 94 9.62 -54.54 2.05
N GLU A 95 10.21 -54.59 0.85
CA GLU A 95 10.52 -53.39 0.05
C GLU A 95 9.24 -52.65 -0.37
N GLN A 96 8.18 -53.37 -0.75
CA GLN A 96 6.90 -52.76 -1.12
C GLN A 96 6.22 -52.05 0.07
N GLU A 97 6.26 -52.63 1.26
CA GLU A 97 5.77 -51.97 2.48
C GLU A 97 6.64 -50.75 2.86
N LYS A 98 7.96 -50.82 2.67
CA LYS A 98 8.85 -49.66 2.85
C LYS A 98 8.49 -48.52 1.89
N GLN A 99 8.32 -48.80 0.59
CA GLN A 99 7.92 -47.79 -0.39
C GLN A 99 6.54 -47.20 -0.08
N LYS A 100 5.59 -48.02 0.37
CA LYS A 100 4.24 -47.58 0.77
C LYS A 100 4.27 -46.66 1.98
N THR A 101 5.15 -46.91 2.94
CA THR A 101 5.33 -46.03 4.11
C THR A 101 6.00 -44.70 3.74
N GLU A 102 7.01 -44.72 2.87
CA GLU A 102 7.67 -43.52 2.36
C GLU A 102 6.72 -42.66 1.52
N LEU A 103 5.91 -43.27 0.65
CA LEU A 103 4.89 -42.57 -0.13
C LEU A 103 3.86 -41.87 0.76
N LYS A 104 3.39 -42.55 1.82
CA LYS A 104 2.47 -41.95 2.81
C LYS A 104 3.10 -40.73 3.49
N LEU A 105 4.38 -40.81 3.87
CA LEU A 105 5.09 -39.70 4.50
C LEU A 105 5.20 -38.49 3.54
N GLN A 106 5.53 -38.74 2.27
CA GLN A 106 5.55 -37.69 1.26
C GLN A 106 4.18 -37.08 1.01
N THR A 107 3.10 -37.88 1.06
CA THR A 107 1.74 -37.34 0.91
C THR A 107 1.40 -36.41 2.06
N THR A 108 1.75 -36.77 3.30
CA THR A 108 1.54 -35.91 4.47
C THR A 108 2.37 -34.62 4.44
N GLU A 109 3.61 -34.67 3.96
CA GLU A 109 4.45 -33.47 3.82
C GLU A 109 3.93 -32.56 2.70
N LEU A 110 3.46 -33.12 1.59
CA LEU A 110 2.84 -32.37 0.50
C LEU A 110 1.57 -31.66 0.96
N ASP A 111 0.72 -32.33 1.74
CA ASP A 111 -0.47 -31.71 2.32
C ASP A 111 -0.10 -30.57 3.27
N LYS A 112 0.94 -30.74 4.10
CA LYS A 112 1.45 -29.68 4.96
C LYS A 112 1.95 -28.47 4.15
N GLN A 113 2.77 -28.69 3.12
CA GLN A 113 3.25 -27.62 2.24
C GLN A 113 2.10 -26.91 1.52
N LYS A 114 1.08 -27.66 1.08
CA LYS A 114 -0.12 -27.07 0.46
C LYS A 114 -0.83 -26.12 1.42
N THR A 115 -0.98 -26.50 2.70
CA THR A 115 -1.57 -25.60 3.70
C THR A 115 -0.72 -24.36 3.98
N GLU A 116 0.61 -24.46 3.94
CA GLU A 116 1.49 -23.29 4.09
C GLU A 116 1.39 -22.34 2.90
N VAL A 117 1.32 -22.87 1.68
CA VAL A 117 1.11 -22.09 0.45
C VAL A 117 -0.23 -21.35 0.50
N ASP A 118 -1.30 -22.01 0.96
CA ASP A 118 -2.62 -21.38 1.10
C ASP A 118 -2.60 -20.26 2.15
N LYS A 119 -1.88 -20.42 3.26
CA LYS A 119 -1.68 -19.37 4.27
C LYS A 119 -0.91 -18.18 3.71
N LEU A 120 0.19 -18.42 2.98
CA LEU A 120 0.99 -17.37 2.35
C LEU A 120 0.17 -16.59 1.31
N LYS A 121 -0.67 -17.29 0.54
CA LYS A 121 -1.58 -16.66 -0.44
C LYS A 121 -2.59 -15.74 0.23
N GLN A 122 -3.15 -16.13 1.38
CA GLN A 122 -4.06 -15.28 2.16
C GLN A 122 -3.33 -14.04 2.70
N VAL A 123 -2.11 -14.20 3.23
CA VAL A 123 -1.29 -13.07 3.71
C VAL A 123 -0.99 -12.09 2.57
N LEU A 124 -0.63 -12.59 1.38
CA LEU A 124 -0.35 -11.74 0.22
C LEU A 124 -1.59 -10.95 -0.24
N GLN A 125 -2.76 -11.58 -0.22
CA GLN A 125 -4.02 -10.91 -0.53
C GLN A 125 -4.35 -9.80 0.48
N ALA A 126 -4.19 -10.08 1.78
CA ALA A 126 -4.40 -9.09 2.84
C ALA A 126 -3.42 -7.91 2.72
N GLN A 127 -2.13 -8.19 2.47
CA GLN A 127 -1.12 -7.15 2.23
C GLN A 127 -1.45 -6.30 1.01
N THR A 128 -1.97 -6.88 -0.07
CA THR A 128 -2.37 -6.14 -1.27
C THR A 128 -3.51 -5.16 -0.97
N ALA A 129 -4.51 -5.59 -0.20
CA ALA A 129 -5.62 -4.73 0.22
C ALA A 129 -5.17 -3.55 1.10
N GLU A 130 -4.28 -3.82 2.06
CA GLU A 130 -3.64 -2.77 2.88
C GLU A 130 -2.85 -1.78 2.03
N LEU A 131 -2.10 -2.25 1.02
CA LEU A 131 -1.33 -1.40 0.13
C LEU A 131 -2.23 -0.47 -0.71
N ILE A 132 -3.38 -0.97 -1.18
CA ILE A 132 -4.39 -0.17 -1.88
C ILE A 132 -4.97 0.90 -0.95
N SER A 133 -5.31 0.52 0.28
CA SER A 133 -5.83 1.43 1.31
C SER A 133 -4.82 2.54 1.66
N ILE A 134 -3.56 2.17 1.90
CA ILE A 134 -2.47 3.11 2.18
C ILE A 134 -2.28 4.04 0.99
N LYS A 135 -2.24 3.53 -0.24
CA LYS A 135 -2.09 4.35 -1.45
C LYS A 135 -3.24 5.36 -1.60
N ALA A 136 -4.48 4.96 -1.35
CA ALA A 136 -5.62 5.87 -1.38
C ALA A 136 -5.50 6.97 -0.33
N ARG A 137 -5.13 6.63 0.91
CA ARG A 137 -4.92 7.60 1.99
C ARG A 137 -3.77 8.56 1.66
N THR A 138 -2.66 8.08 1.11
CA THR A 138 -1.53 8.93 0.73
C THR A 138 -1.93 9.95 -0.34
N ASN A 139 -2.65 9.54 -1.38
CA ASN A 139 -3.15 10.45 -2.42
C ASN A 139 -4.07 11.54 -1.84
N VAL A 140 -4.95 11.16 -0.90
CA VAL A 140 -5.83 12.12 -0.22
C VAL A 140 -5.02 13.12 0.61
N THR A 141 -4.03 12.66 1.38
CA THR A 141 -3.16 13.53 2.17
C THR A 141 -2.33 14.45 1.28
N GLU A 142 -1.78 13.95 0.16
CA GLU A 142 -1.01 14.74 -0.79
C GLU A 142 -1.86 15.88 -1.38
N ASN A 143 -3.09 15.57 -1.80
CA ASN A 143 -4.04 16.58 -2.27
C ASN A 143 -4.38 17.62 -1.19
N GLN A 144 -4.58 17.20 0.06
CA GLN A 144 -4.82 18.14 1.17
C GLN A 144 -3.60 19.04 1.42
N VAL A 145 -2.39 18.49 1.37
CA VAL A 145 -1.14 19.27 1.52
C VAL A 145 -0.98 20.27 0.37
N GLU A 146 -1.32 19.90 -0.87
CA GLU A 146 -1.29 20.85 -1.99
C GLU A 146 -2.29 21.98 -1.84
N VAL A 147 -3.52 21.70 -1.42
CA VAL A 147 -4.54 22.72 -1.15
C VAL A 147 -4.06 23.67 -0.06
N LEU A 148 -3.55 23.13 1.05
CA LEU A 148 -3.00 23.94 2.15
C LEU A 148 -1.78 24.77 1.73
N LYS A 149 -0.96 24.28 0.79
CA LYS A 149 0.17 25.06 0.24
C LYS A 149 -0.31 26.21 -0.64
N ARG A 150 -1.37 26.04 -1.44
CA ARG A 150 -1.95 27.12 -2.24
C ARG A 150 -2.65 28.16 -1.36
N ASP A 151 -3.39 27.72 -0.35
CA ASP A 151 -4.04 28.61 0.61
C ASP A 151 -3.04 29.30 1.55
N GLY A 152 -1.90 28.65 1.79
CA GLY A 152 -0.79 29.15 2.61
C GLY A 152 0.23 30.00 1.84
N GLU A 153 0.00 30.32 0.56
CA GLU A 153 0.79 31.32 -0.16
C GLU A 153 0.42 32.70 0.40
N VAL A 154 0.96 33.01 1.59
CA VAL A 154 0.71 34.24 2.33
C VAL A 154 0.98 35.40 1.39
N LYS A 155 -0.08 36.08 0.98
CA LYS A 155 0.05 37.26 0.13
C LYS A 155 0.63 38.38 0.98
N GLN A 156 1.95 38.52 0.93
CA GLN A 156 2.67 39.57 1.63
C GLN A 156 2.44 40.89 0.88
N VAL A 157 2.04 41.91 1.61
CA VAL A 157 1.84 43.26 1.07
C VAL A 157 2.45 44.24 2.05
N ALA A 158 3.42 45.02 1.60
CA ALA A 158 4.02 46.08 2.39
C ALA A 158 4.63 47.12 1.46
N PHE A 159 4.41 48.39 1.74
CA PHE A 159 5.11 49.48 1.08
C PHE A 159 5.58 50.53 2.08
N SER A 160 6.65 51.23 1.70
CA SER A 160 7.13 52.41 2.42
C SER A 160 7.76 53.36 1.41
N ALA A 161 7.35 54.63 1.47
CA ALA A 161 7.81 55.67 0.55
C ALA A 161 7.94 57.03 1.23
N SER A 162 8.81 57.88 0.70
CA SER A 162 8.95 59.29 1.06
C SER A 162 8.60 60.22 -0.11
N LEU A 163 8.29 61.48 0.21
CA LEU A 163 7.60 62.39 -0.68
C LEU A 163 8.40 62.69 -1.95
N LEU A 164 9.65 63.15 -1.81
CA LEU A 164 10.49 63.55 -2.94
C LEU A 164 11.41 62.43 -3.40
N ALA A 165 11.49 62.21 -4.72
CA ALA A 165 12.43 61.26 -5.33
C ALA A 165 13.90 61.64 -5.05
N SER A 166 14.20 62.94 -5.05
CA SER A 166 15.52 63.51 -4.78
C SER A 166 15.40 65.01 -4.45
N GLY A 167 16.48 65.59 -3.91
CA GLY A 167 16.57 67.02 -3.64
C GLY A 167 15.92 67.44 -2.32
N SER A 168 15.49 68.70 -2.26
CA SER A 168 14.85 69.33 -1.10
C SER A 168 13.78 70.31 -1.58
N GLY A 169 12.63 70.33 -0.91
CA GLY A 169 11.53 71.19 -1.32
C GLY A 169 10.36 71.23 -0.34
N THR A 170 9.55 72.27 -0.46
CA THR A 170 8.28 72.38 0.26
C THR A 170 7.14 72.39 -0.75
N LEU A 171 6.19 71.47 -0.59
CA LEU A 171 5.00 71.34 -1.39
C LEU A 171 3.85 72.18 -0.79
N GLY A 172 3.10 72.86 -1.66
CA GLY A 172 2.06 73.82 -1.26
C GLY A 172 2.62 75.19 -0.83
N PRO A 173 1.76 76.10 -0.34
CA PRO A 173 0.35 75.89 -0.06
C PRO A 173 -0.52 75.85 -1.32
N PHE A 174 -1.48 74.93 -1.35
CA PHE A 174 -2.51 74.86 -2.39
C PHE A 174 -3.85 75.29 -1.81
N ASN A 175 -4.67 75.97 -2.61
CA ASN A 175 -6.00 76.43 -2.22
C ASN A 175 -7.07 75.33 -2.25
N THR A 176 -6.72 74.12 -2.69
CA THR A 176 -7.57 72.91 -2.67
C THR A 176 -6.80 71.74 -2.10
N GLN A 177 -7.52 70.73 -1.60
CA GLN A 177 -6.87 69.46 -1.25
C GLN A 177 -6.22 68.86 -2.50
N THR A 178 -4.97 68.44 -2.36
CA THR A 178 -4.14 68.01 -3.49
C THR A 178 -3.55 66.63 -3.20
N PRO A 179 -3.66 65.65 -4.12
CA PRO A 179 -3.01 64.35 -3.95
C PRO A 179 -1.52 64.44 -3.72
N LEU A 180 -1.04 63.73 -2.69
CA LEU A 180 0.38 63.54 -2.41
C LEU A 180 0.86 62.28 -3.12
N VAL A 181 1.88 62.44 -3.95
CA VAL A 181 2.55 61.33 -4.64
C VAL A 181 3.92 61.15 -4.02
N TYR A 182 4.11 60.07 -3.25
CA TYR A 182 5.38 59.75 -2.62
C TYR A 182 6.26 59.02 -3.62
N ARG A 183 7.27 59.72 -4.16
CA ARG A 183 8.03 59.27 -5.33
C ARG A 183 9.26 58.44 -5.00
N HIS A 184 9.81 58.55 -3.78
CA HIS A 184 10.93 57.73 -3.36
C HIS A 184 10.42 56.48 -2.65
N VAL A 185 10.37 55.35 -3.37
CA VAL A 185 9.87 54.08 -2.85
C VAL A 185 11.01 53.25 -2.31
N VAL A 186 10.98 52.95 -1.00
CA VAL A 186 11.97 52.10 -0.33
C VAL A 186 11.58 50.63 -0.48
N THR A 187 10.31 50.31 -0.24
CA THR A 187 9.76 48.95 -0.31
C THR A 187 8.41 48.98 -1.00
N ASN A 188 8.11 47.95 -1.80
CA ASN A 188 6.79 47.77 -2.44
C ASN A 188 6.48 46.27 -2.70
N ILE A 189 6.49 45.47 -1.63
CA ILE A 189 6.17 44.05 -1.69
C ILE A 189 4.69 43.90 -2.07
N GLY A 190 4.43 43.07 -3.08
CA GLY A 190 3.09 42.89 -3.65
C GLY A 190 2.70 43.97 -4.67
N ASN A 191 3.56 44.97 -4.93
CA ASN A 191 3.34 46.05 -5.91
C ASN A 191 1.97 46.76 -5.78
N ALA A 192 1.48 46.89 -4.54
CA ALA A 192 0.17 47.48 -4.26
C ALA A 192 0.19 49.02 -4.25
N TYR A 193 1.37 49.64 -4.06
CA TYR A 193 1.55 51.09 -4.13
C TYR A 193 2.07 51.53 -5.50
N ASN A 194 1.48 52.59 -6.07
CA ASN A 194 1.88 53.16 -7.35
C ASN A 194 2.55 54.54 -7.16
N PRO A 195 3.87 54.68 -7.38
CA PRO A 195 4.60 55.94 -7.18
C PRO A 195 4.32 57.01 -8.24
N ASN A 196 3.57 56.70 -9.30
CA ASN A 196 3.15 57.69 -10.28
C ASN A 196 1.85 58.40 -9.87
N THR A 197 1.00 57.73 -9.08
CA THR A 197 -0.32 58.24 -8.67
C THR A 197 -0.42 58.52 -7.17
N GLY A 198 0.44 57.92 -6.34
CA GLY A 198 0.34 57.99 -4.88
C GLY A 198 -0.68 57.03 -4.27
N PHE A 199 -1.23 56.12 -5.08
CA PHE A 199 -2.32 55.23 -4.67
C PHE A 199 -1.79 53.89 -4.19
N PHE A 200 -2.29 53.45 -3.05
CA PHE A 200 -2.28 52.06 -2.63
C PHE A 200 -3.61 51.41 -3.03
N ILE A 201 -3.57 50.26 -3.69
CA ILE A 201 -4.75 49.49 -4.08
C ILE A 201 -4.68 48.13 -3.39
N ALA A 202 -5.66 47.80 -2.56
CA ALA A 202 -5.67 46.54 -1.81
C ALA A 202 -5.77 45.32 -2.76
N PRO A 203 -4.73 44.46 -2.83
CA PRO A 203 -4.73 43.31 -3.74
C PRO A 203 -5.52 42.11 -3.18
N VAL A 204 -5.80 42.12 -1.88
CA VAL A 204 -6.60 41.12 -1.17
C VAL A 204 -7.46 41.78 -0.12
N ARG A 205 -8.52 41.07 0.29
CA ARG A 205 -9.30 41.46 1.45
C ARG A 205 -8.50 41.17 2.72
N GLY A 206 -8.44 42.12 3.65
CA GLY A 206 -7.70 41.95 4.88
C GLY A 206 -7.62 43.19 5.75
N ALA A 207 -6.99 43.04 6.91
CA ALA A 207 -6.70 44.14 7.82
C ALA A 207 -5.34 44.76 7.47
N TYR A 208 -5.32 46.04 7.11
CA TYR A 208 -4.12 46.78 6.72
C TYR A 208 -3.81 47.87 7.72
N HIS A 209 -2.56 47.99 8.14
CA HIS A 209 -2.10 49.12 8.92
C HIS A 209 -1.44 50.15 8.00
N PHE A 210 -1.78 51.42 8.19
CA PHE A 210 -1.17 52.57 7.53
C PHE A 210 -0.64 53.53 8.57
N GLU A 211 0.53 54.09 8.31
CA GLU A 211 1.13 55.16 9.10
C GLU A 211 1.70 56.22 8.16
N PHE A 212 1.62 57.47 8.59
CA PHE A 212 2.18 58.59 7.84
C PHE A 212 2.75 59.63 8.79
N HIS A 213 3.92 60.12 8.43
CA HIS A 213 4.65 61.14 9.15
C HIS A 213 4.88 62.29 8.20
N LEU A 214 4.49 63.49 8.59
CA LEU A 214 4.70 64.70 7.82
C LEU A 214 5.79 65.52 8.47
N HIS A 215 6.49 66.30 7.68
CA HIS A 215 7.39 67.32 8.20
C HIS A 215 7.01 68.69 7.65
N GLY A 216 6.95 69.65 8.55
CA GLY A 216 6.56 71.02 8.28
C GLY A 216 7.64 71.98 8.72
N LEU A 217 8.03 72.91 7.86
CA LEU A 217 8.79 74.09 8.30
C LEU A 217 7.80 75.12 8.83
N GLY A 218 8.07 75.66 10.02
CA GLY A 218 7.19 76.61 10.69
C GLY A 218 6.91 77.83 9.83
N HIS A 219 5.65 78.28 9.84
CA HIS A 219 5.21 79.42 9.05
C HIS A 219 4.05 80.16 9.73
N ALA A 220 4.07 81.49 9.67
CA ALA A 220 3.10 82.34 10.37
C ALA A 220 1.64 82.07 9.94
N SER A 221 1.41 81.78 8.67
CA SER A 221 0.05 81.67 8.09
C SER A 221 -0.30 80.31 7.49
N HIS A 222 0.66 79.36 7.46
CA HIS A 222 0.45 78.08 6.79
C HIS A 222 0.77 76.94 7.76
N PRO A 223 -0.22 76.09 8.10
CA PRO A 223 0.00 74.88 8.88
C PRO A 223 0.71 73.82 8.04
N SER A 224 1.04 72.69 8.68
CA SER A 224 1.45 71.47 7.98
C SER A 224 0.42 70.39 8.24
N GLY A 225 -0.08 69.76 7.18
CA GLY A 225 -1.07 68.71 7.36
C GLY A 225 -1.54 68.03 6.10
N ALA A 226 -1.89 66.76 6.26
CA ALA A 226 -2.42 65.88 5.24
C ALA A 226 -3.38 64.87 5.86
N VAL A 227 -4.29 64.35 5.04
CA VAL A 227 -5.34 63.41 5.43
C VAL A 227 -5.21 62.13 4.62
N LEU A 228 -5.35 60.99 5.29
CA LEU A 228 -5.49 59.69 4.66
C LEU A 228 -6.92 59.56 4.13
N VAL A 229 -7.02 59.17 2.87
CA VAL A 229 -8.28 59.04 2.14
C VAL A 229 -8.47 57.58 1.74
N LYS A 230 -9.66 57.02 1.98
CA LYS A 230 -10.09 55.71 1.47
C LYS A 230 -11.26 55.92 0.51
N ASN A 231 -11.12 55.51 -0.75
CA ASN A 231 -12.18 55.60 -1.78
C ASN A 231 -12.84 56.99 -1.89
N GLY A 232 -12.08 58.07 -1.65
CA GLY A 232 -12.55 59.45 -1.68
C GLY A 232 -13.07 60.01 -0.35
N GLU A 233 -13.17 59.20 0.70
CA GLU A 233 -13.55 59.63 2.04
C GLU A 233 -12.32 59.91 2.93
N ASN A 234 -12.33 61.04 3.63
CA ASN A 234 -11.29 61.40 4.60
C ASN A 234 -11.41 60.52 5.86
N ILE A 235 -10.34 59.81 6.22
CA ILE A 235 -10.34 58.87 7.35
C ILE A 235 -9.62 59.47 8.57
N PHE A 236 -8.31 59.72 8.47
CA PHE A 236 -7.50 60.27 9.56
C PHE A 236 -6.59 61.39 9.05
N ILE A 237 -6.47 62.45 9.85
CA ILE A 237 -5.65 63.61 9.53
C ILE A 237 -4.46 63.71 10.50
N ALA A 238 -3.33 64.17 9.97
CA ALA A 238 -2.24 64.73 10.77
C ALA A 238 -2.12 66.21 10.40
N TYR A 239 -2.26 67.09 11.39
CA TYR A 239 -2.31 68.53 11.17
C TYR A 239 -1.74 69.27 12.37
N GLU A 240 -0.90 70.27 12.14
CA GLU A 240 -0.38 71.13 13.19
C GLU A 240 -0.03 72.51 12.64
N HIS A 241 -0.20 73.57 13.46
CA HIS A 241 0.22 74.92 13.09
C HIS A 241 1.33 75.41 14.00
N GLN A 242 2.54 75.47 13.43
CA GLN A 242 3.72 75.94 14.12
C GLN A 242 4.25 77.21 13.43
N PRO A 243 4.32 78.37 14.11
CA PRO A 243 4.78 79.62 13.50
C PRO A 243 6.27 79.67 13.16
N SER A 244 7.11 78.91 13.87
CA SER A 244 8.57 78.92 13.74
C SER A 244 9.19 77.54 13.99
N TYR A 245 10.45 77.34 13.57
CA TYR A 245 11.17 76.05 13.61
C TYR A 245 10.54 75.00 12.69
N SER A 246 10.19 73.83 13.22
CA SER A 246 9.62 72.73 12.46
C SER A 246 8.62 71.94 13.30
N VAL A 247 7.78 71.18 12.61
CA VAL A 247 6.71 70.38 13.20
C VAL A 247 6.57 69.06 12.48
N ASN A 248 6.24 68.00 13.22
CA ASN A 248 6.15 66.63 12.68
C ASN A 248 4.78 66.00 12.97
N PRO A 249 3.68 66.47 12.35
CA PRO A 249 2.39 65.86 12.57
C PRO A 249 2.36 64.46 11.96
N SER A 250 1.90 63.47 12.72
CA SER A 250 1.79 62.07 12.30
C SER A 250 0.47 61.45 12.76
N ASN A 251 0.05 60.40 12.08
CA ASN A 251 -1.10 59.58 12.48
C ASN A 251 -0.97 58.17 11.87
N GLY A 252 -1.80 57.24 12.32
CA GLY A 252 -1.86 55.88 11.81
C GLY A 252 -3.19 55.20 12.11
N VAL A 253 -3.53 54.19 11.30
CA VAL A 253 -4.83 53.52 11.36
C VAL A 253 -4.73 52.09 10.83
N THR A 254 -5.51 51.19 11.43
CA THR A 254 -5.80 49.88 10.84
C THR A 254 -7.18 49.88 10.18
N LEU A 255 -7.25 49.55 8.90
CA LEU A 255 -8.46 49.51 8.09
C LEU A 255 -8.72 48.11 7.57
N LEU A 256 -9.99 47.68 7.61
CA LEU A 256 -10.44 46.56 6.81
C LEU A 256 -10.65 47.04 5.37
N LEU A 257 -9.92 46.44 4.43
CA LEU A 257 -10.01 46.77 3.01
C LEU A 257 -10.57 45.59 2.22
N GLU A 258 -11.42 45.90 1.26
CA GLU A 258 -11.86 44.97 0.21
C GLU A 258 -10.88 44.99 -0.96
N VAL A 259 -10.92 43.97 -1.81
CA VAL A 259 -10.10 43.91 -3.03
C VAL A 259 -10.43 45.11 -3.92
N GLY A 260 -9.43 45.91 -4.26
CA GLY A 260 -9.58 47.09 -5.11
C GLY A 260 -9.87 48.39 -4.36
N ASP A 261 -10.04 48.36 -3.03
CA ASP A 261 -10.12 49.60 -2.24
C ASP A 261 -8.84 50.42 -2.44
N VAL A 262 -9.00 51.74 -2.62
CA VAL A 262 -7.92 52.67 -2.90
C VAL A 262 -7.67 53.55 -1.68
N VAL A 263 -6.43 53.57 -1.21
CA VAL A 263 -5.96 54.39 -0.08
C VAL A 263 -4.83 55.31 -0.54
N PHE A 264 -4.90 56.59 -0.20
CA PHE A 264 -3.89 57.58 -0.58
C PHE A 264 -3.90 58.79 0.38
N MET A 265 -2.93 59.67 0.22
CA MET A 265 -2.80 60.88 1.03
C MET A 265 -3.20 62.13 0.25
N HIS A 266 -3.93 63.02 0.90
CA HIS A 266 -4.26 64.36 0.40
C HIS A 266 -3.61 65.42 1.29
N GLN A 267 -2.85 66.33 0.69
CA GLN A 267 -2.43 67.55 1.38
C GLN A 267 -3.67 68.37 1.75
N TRP A 268 -3.76 68.81 3.00
CA TRP A 268 -4.87 69.64 3.44
C TRP A 268 -4.79 71.05 2.83
N THR A 269 -5.93 71.70 2.65
CA THR A 269 -5.98 73.03 2.03
C THR A 269 -5.15 74.04 2.82
N ASN A 270 -4.39 74.87 2.10
CA ASN A 270 -3.50 75.92 2.61
C ASN A 270 -2.36 75.44 3.52
N THR A 271 -2.07 74.14 3.57
CA THR A 271 -0.92 73.61 4.33
C THR A 271 0.35 73.53 3.49
N ARG A 272 1.49 73.37 4.16
CA ARG A 272 2.80 73.15 3.54
C ARG A 272 3.42 71.88 4.08
N ILE A 273 4.13 71.14 3.24
CA ILE A 273 4.82 69.90 3.64
C ILE A 273 6.23 69.93 3.05
N HIS A 274 7.24 69.74 3.88
CA HIS A 274 8.65 69.75 3.52
C HIS A 274 9.20 68.32 3.45
N ASP A 275 10.08 68.10 2.49
CA ASP A 275 10.90 66.89 2.44
C ASP A 275 12.27 67.22 1.84
N ASN A 276 13.26 66.38 2.16
CA ASN A 276 14.62 66.51 1.64
C ASN A 276 15.34 65.15 1.61
N GLN A 277 16.65 65.16 1.42
CA GLN A 277 17.47 63.94 1.32
C GLN A 277 17.42 63.04 2.56
N ASN A 278 16.89 63.52 3.69
CA ASN A 278 16.70 62.74 4.91
C ASN A 278 15.31 62.09 5.01
N HIS A 279 14.44 62.26 4.01
CA HIS A 279 13.15 61.56 3.89
C HIS A 279 12.22 61.73 5.10
N HIS A 280 11.92 62.99 5.46
CA HIS A 280 11.14 63.31 6.67
C HIS A 280 9.66 63.00 6.50
N THR A 281 9.13 63.21 5.29
CA THR A 281 7.70 63.01 5.01
C THR A 281 7.50 61.62 4.40
N THR A 282 6.88 60.72 5.16
CA THR A 282 6.74 59.30 4.82
C THR A 282 5.28 58.83 4.83
N PHE A 283 5.01 57.83 4.00
CA PHE A 283 3.76 57.08 3.98
C PHE A 283 4.08 55.60 3.80
N SER A 284 3.62 54.79 4.75
CA SER A 284 3.86 53.36 4.80
C SER A 284 2.55 52.62 5.07
N GLY A 285 2.49 51.38 4.62
CA GLY A 285 1.39 50.49 4.99
C GLY A 285 1.68 49.04 4.66
N HIS A 286 1.04 48.13 5.40
CA HIS A 286 1.24 46.69 5.25
C HIS A 286 -0.02 45.89 5.64
N LEU A 287 -0.15 44.71 5.05
CA LEU A 287 -1.17 43.74 5.41
C LEU A 287 -0.77 43.05 6.73
N LEU A 288 -1.68 43.07 7.71
CA LEU A 288 -1.53 42.32 8.94
C LEU A 288 -1.91 40.86 8.73
N PHE A 289 -3.10 40.62 8.17
CA PHE A 289 -3.60 39.30 7.83
C PHE A 289 -4.77 39.39 6.86
N THR A 290 -4.90 38.38 6.00
CA THR A 290 -6.02 38.19 5.09
C THR A 290 -7.30 37.78 5.83
N MET A 291 -8.46 38.11 5.28
CA MET A 291 -9.79 37.74 5.81
C MET A 291 -10.60 36.96 4.79
#